data_AF-A0A7C2LCD4-F1
#
_entry.id   AF-A0A7C2LCD4-F1
#
_cell.length_a   1.000
_cell.length_b   1.000
_cell.length_c   1.000
_cell.angle_alpha   90.00
_cell.angle_beta   90.00
_cell.angle_gamma   90.00
#
_symmetry.space_group_name_H-M   'P 1'
#
loop_
_entity.id
_entity.type
_entity.pdbx_description
1 polymer ?
#
loop_
_entity_poly.entity_id
_entity_poly.type
_entity_poly.pdbx_seq_one_letter_code
_entity_poly.pdbx_strand_id
1 'polypeptide(L)'
;MNKPEKPNIQQVIDRIKRLNRLSELDVREFALEGGLADQVVQAIGTASLKPTQLRKVFHTLKTMQRDVDRANRSDPFDSAKLLQLMPTLAYAVGRELIPKDFYQLLREVFKPERLPTNADFLRAFEFVEAILAYHKYRS
;
A
#
# COMPACT_ATOMS: atom_id res chain seq x y z
N MET A 1 0.92 -8.04 -33.47
CA MET A 1 1.70 -7.51 -32.33
C MET A 1 0.73 -7.22 -31.19
N ASN A 2 0.68 -8.09 -30.19
CA ASN A 2 -0.10 -7.82 -28.97
C ASN A 2 0.59 -6.67 -28.23
N LYS A 3 -0.09 -5.52 -28.08
CA LYS A 3 0.34 -4.49 -27.14
C LYS A 3 0.42 -5.16 -25.76
N PRO A 4 1.47 -4.95 -24.95
CA PRO A 4 1.43 -5.38 -23.56
C PRO A 4 0.21 -4.72 -22.93
N GLU A 5 -0.67 -5.54 -22.36
CA GLU A 5 -1.84 -5.09 -21.63
C GLU A 5 -1.34 -4.08 -20.59
N LYS A 6 -1.85 -2.85 -20.61
CA LYS A 6 -1.39 -1.83 -19.66
C LYS A 6 -1.64 -2.39 -18.25
N PRO A 7 -0.65 -2.38 -17.35
CA PRO A 7 -0.85 -2.83 -15.98
C PRO A 7 -2.06 -2.10 -15.39
N ASN A 8 -3.01 -2.87 -14.89
CA ASN A 8 -4.26 -2.37 -14.37
C ASN A 8 -4.26 -2.53 -12.85
N ILE A 9 -4.21 -1.41 -12.13
CA ILE A 9 -4.26 -1.38 -10.68
C ILE A 9 -5.48 -2.14 -10.12
N GLN A 10 -6.58 -2.26 -10.88
CA GLN A 10 -7.76 -3.01 -10.47
C GLN A 10 -7.46 -4.50 -10.28
N GLN A 11 -6.58 -5.10 -11.08
CA GLN A 11 -6.18 -6.50 -10.91
C GLN A 11 -5.45 -6.70 -9.57
N VAL A 12 -4.61 -5.73 -9.18
CA VAL A 12 -3.91 -5.74 -7.90
C VAL A 12 -4.91 -5.57 -6.75
N ILE A 13 -5.85 -4.63 -6.87
CA ILE A 13 -6.93 -4.42 -5.88
C ILE A 13 -7.73 -5.71 -5.70
N ASP A 14 -8.09 -6.40 -6.78
CA ASP A 14 -8.86 -7.64 -6.73
C ASP A 14 -8.06 -8.78 -6.09
N ARG A 15 -6.74 -8.85 -6.34
CA ARG A 15 -5.84 -9.79 -5.65
C ARG A 15 -5.84 -9.55 -4.14
N ILE A 16 -5.70 -8.29 -3.70
CA ILE A 16 -5.74 -7.92 -2.27
C ILE A 16 -7.11 -8.24 -1.67
N LYS A 17 -8.20 -8.02 -2.40
CA LYS A 17 -9.56 -8.31 -1.92
C LYS A 17 -9.82 -9.77 -1.61
N ARG A 18 -9.16 -10.69 -2.33
CA ARG A 18 -9.26 -12.14 -2.14
C ARG A 18 -8.50 -12.65 -0.91
N LEU A 19 -7.63 -11.83 -0.32
CA LEU A 19 -6.93 -12.18 0.91
C LEU A 19 -7.88 -12.03 2.11
N ASN A 20 -7.85 -13.02 3.00
CA ASN A 20 -8.53 -12.91 4.29
C ASN A 20 -7.69 -12.05 5.24
N ARG A 21 -6.37 -12.16 5.13
CA ARG A 21 -5.39 -11.46 5.96
C ARG A 21 -4.25 -10.94 5.10
N LEU A 22 -3.75 -9.74 5.40
CA LEU A 22 -2.65 -9.19 4.61
C LEU A 22 -1.36 -10.00 4.74
N SER A 23 -1.12 -10.67 5.87
CA SER A 23 0.06 -11.54 6.06
C SER A 23 0.14 -12.71 5.07
N GLU A 24 -0.98 -13.09 4.42
CA GLU A 24 -1.04 -14.14 3.38
C GLU A 24 -0.41 -13.70 2.05
N LEU A 25 -0.18 -12.40 1.84
CA LEU A 25 0.41 -11.87 0.60
C LEU A 25 1.90 -12.22 0.53
N ASP A 26 2.32 -13.15 -0.33
CA ASP A 26 3.75 -13.50 -0.42
C ASP A 26 4.60 -12.30 -0.87
N VAL A 27 5.75 -12.09 -0.22
CA VAL A 27 6.74 -11.08 -0.58
C VAL A 27 7.19 -11.22 -2.03
N ARG A 28 7.31 -12.45 -2.53
CA ARG A 28 7.68 -12.72 -3.92
C ARG A 28 6.62 -12.25 -4.92
N GLU A 29 5.34 -12.20 -4.52
CA GLU A 29 4.27 -11.72 -5.40
C GLU A 29 4.36 -10.21 -5.65
N PHE A 30 4.81 -9.42 -4.66
CA PHE A 30 4.82 -7.96 -4.78
C PHE A 30 6.19 -7.31 -4.92
N ALA A 31 7.25 -7.89 -4.33
CA ALA A 31 8.54 -7.22 -4.25
C ALA A 31 9.41 -7.39 -5.51
N LEU A 32 9.15 -8.42 -6.33
CA LEU A 32 9.88 -8.64 -7.58
C LEU A 32 9.61 -7.54 -8.62
N GLU A 33 10.56 -7.32 -9.52
CA GLU A 33 10.34 -6.45 -10.68
C GLU A 33 9.25 -7.09 -11.57
N GLY A 34 8.27 -6.30 -11.99
CA GLY A 34 7.04 -6.80 -12.61
C GLY A 34 6.01 -7.41 -11.65
N GLY A 35 6.31 -7.48 -10.34
CA GLY A 35 5.39 -7.92 -9.29
C GLY A 35 4.30 -6.87 -9.00
N LEU A 36 3.40 -7.17 -8.06
CA LEU A 36 2.23 -6.34 -7.77
C LEU A 36 2.58 -4.88 -7.46
N ALA A 37 3.64 -4.62 -6.67
CA ALA A 37 4.02 -3.26 -6.31
C ALA A 37 4.49 -2.45 -7.52
N ASP A 38 5.26 -3.10 -8.40
CA ASP A 38 5.74 -2.50 -9.63
C ASP A 38 4.59 -2.24 -10.62
N GLN A 39 3.67 -3.19 -10.76
CA GLN A 39 2.46 -3.04 -11.58
C GLN A 39 1.61 -1.86 -11.14
N VAL A 40 1.47 -1.62 -9.83
CA VAL A 40 0.77 -0.44 -9.29
C VAL A 40 1.40 0.85 -9.81
N VAL A 41 2.73 0.97 -9.73
CA VAL A 41 3.47 2.16 -10.19
C VAL A 41 3.32 2.36 -11.70
N GLN A 42 3.42 1.29 -12.48
CA GLN A 42 3.24 1.37 -13.93
C GLN A 42 1.80 1.75 -14.31
N ALA A 43 0.80 1.31 -13.55
CA ALA A 43 -0.62 1.63 -13.79
C ALA A 43 -0.95 3.09 -13.49
N ILE A 44 -0.46 3.62 -12.37
CA ILE A 44 -0.78 4.98 -11.91
C ILE A 44 0.10 6.06 -12.54
N GLY A 45 1.26 5.68 -13.09
CA GLY A 45 2.27 6.58 -13.61
C GLY A 45 3.02 7.34 -12.51
N THR A 46 4.25 7.76 -12.80
CA THR A 46 5.12 8.41 -11.81
C THR A 46 4.78 9.87 -11.57
N ALA A 47 4.26 10.57 -12.58
CA ALA A 47 3.89 11.99 -12.53
C ALA A 47 2.68 12.29 -11.62
N SER A 48 1.88 11.28 -11.28
CA SER A 48 0.60 11.45 -10.57
C SER A 48 0.72 11.36 -9.04
N LEU A 49 1.88 10.94 -8.52
CA LEU A 49 2.15 10.86 -7.09
C LEU A 49 3.12 11.95 -6.65
N LYS A 50 2.60 12.98 -5.98
CA LYS A 50 3.47 14.04 -5.42
C LYS A 50 4.16 13.53 -4.14
N PRO A 51 5.51 13.50 -4.08
CA PRO A 51 6.26 12.92 -2.97
C PRO A 51 6.01 13.60 -1.61
N THR A 52 5.62 14.88 -1.60
CA THR A 52 5.48 15.68 -0.38
C THR A 52 4.30 15.27 0.49
N GLN A 53 3.18 14.84 -0.09
CA GLN A 53 2.02 14.37 0.69
C GLN A 53 2.19 12.94 1.18
N LEU A 54 2.73 12.09 0.30
CA LEU A 54 3.07 10.73 0.66
C LEU A 54 4.04 10.74 1.83
N ARG A 55 5.10 11.56 1.79
CA ARG A 55 6.10 11.62 2.87
C ARG A 55 5.48 11.74 4.26
N LYS A 56 4.41 12.52 4.45
CA LYS A 56 3.73 12.64 5.75
C LYS A 56 3.05 11.33 6.16
N VAL A 57 2.25 10.75 5.27
CA VAL A 57 1.55 9.47 5.52
C VAL A 57 2.57 8.36 5.79
N PHE A 58 3.60 8.26 4.97
CA PHE A 58 4.66 7.27 5.11
C PHE A 58 5.52 7.46 6.35
N HIS A 59 5.78 8.70 6.75
CA HIS A 59 6.49 8.95 8.01
C HIS A 59 5.68 8.41 9.21
N THR A 60 4.36 8.63 9.22
CA THR A 60 3.49 8.06 10.24
C THR A 60 3.46 6.52 10.16
N LEU A 61 3.27 5.96 8.97
CA LEU A 61 3.31 4.50 8.76
C LEU A 61 4.63 3.88 9.24
N LYS A 62 5.76 4.53 8.97
CA LYS A 62 7.10 4.06 9.38
C LYS A 62 7.30 4.15 10.90
N THR A 63 6.73 5.18 11.53
CA THR A 63 6.71 5.30 12.99
C THR A 63 5.90 4.16 13.61
N MET A 64 4.71 3.89 13.07
CA MET A 64 3.88 2.76 13.51
C MET A 64 4.57 1.42 13.29
N GLN A 65 5.22 1.23 12.13
CA GLN A 65 5.98 0.01 11.83
C GLN A 65 7.06 -0.23 12.87
N ARG A 66 7.84 0.78 13.24
CA ARG A 66 8.89 0.64 14.25
C ARG A 66 8.34 0.22 15.62
N ASP A 67 7.17 0.73 16.00
CA ASP A 67 6.54 0.38 17.27
C ASP A 67 6.01 -1.06 17.22
N VAL A 68 5.38 -1.45 16.10
CA VAL A 68 4.83 -2.80 15.88
C VAL A 68 5.92 -3.86 15.74
N ASP A 69 7.03 -3.56 15.09
CA ASP A 69 8.15 -4.49 14.85
C ASP A 69 8.87 -4.88 16.16
N ARG A 70 8.72 -4.06 17.22
CA ARG A 70 9.22 -4.36 18.57
C ARG A 70 8.25 -5.21 19.40
N ALA A 71 7.00 -5.34 18.97
CA ALA A 71 5.97 -6.14 19.63
C ALA A 71 5.91 -7.56 19.04
N ASN A 72 5.13 -8.47 19.65
CA ASN A 72 4.97 -9.80 19.06
C ASN A 72 4.10 -9.71 17.81
N ARG A 73 4.51 -10.42 16.76
CA ARG A 73 3.80 -10.44 15.47
C ARG A 73 2.38 -10.99 15.56
N SER A 74 2.12 -11.88 16.52
CA SER A 74 0.80 -12.49 16.74
C SER A 74 -0.12 -11.62 17.60
N ASP A 75 0.37 -10.54 18.20
CA ASP A 75 -0.46 -9.67 19.03
C ASP A 75 -1.48 -8.92 18.15
N PRO A 76 -2.66 -8.59 18.70
CA PRO A 76 -3.66 -7.79 17.99
C PRO A 76 -3.09 -6.44 17.57
N PHE A 77 -3.31 -6.08 16.31
CA PHE A 77 -2.88 -4.78 15.81
C PHE A 77 -3.91 -3.70 16.16
N ASP A 78 -3.45 -2.60 16.78
CA ASP A 78 -4.28 -1.42 17.00
C ASP A 78 -4.36 -0.58 15.71
N SER A 79 -5.45 -0.77 14.96
CA SER A 79 -5.71 -0.04 13.73
C SER A 79 -6.17 1.41 13.94
N ALA A 80 -6.38 1.90 15.17
CA ALA A 80 -6.94 3.24 15.40
C ALA A 80 -6.06 4.34 14.79
N LYS A 81 -4.74 4.28 15.01
CA LYS A 81 -3.78 5.24 14.42
C LYS A 81 -3.73 5.13 12.88
N LEU A 82 -3.90 3.92 12.34
CA LEU A 82 -3.93 3.71 10.89
C LEU A 82 -5.18 4.34 10.28
N LEU A 83 -6.34 4.15 10.92
CA LEU A 83 -7.61 4.71 10.47
C LEU A 83 -7.62 6.24 10.47
N GLN A 84 -6.88 6.88 11.40
CA GLN A 84 -6.68 8.34 11.41
C GLN A 84 -5.91 8.86 10.19
N LEU A 85 -5.19 8.01 9.46
CA LEU A 85 -4.53 8.39 8.20
C LEU A 85 -5.50 8.44 7.02
N MET A 86 -6.65 7.76 7.10
CA MET A 86 -7.61 7.67 6.00
C MET A 86 -8.19 9.03 5.58
N PRO A 87 -8.59 9.94 6.50
CA PRO A 87 -8.99 11.31 6.13
C PRO A 87 -7.87 12.10 5.45
N THR A 88 -6.62 11.91 5.87
CA THR A 88 -5.47 12.61 5.28
C THR A 88 -5.23 12.14 3.84
N LEU A 89 -5.34 10.83 3.60
CA LEU A 89 -5.30 10.24 2.27
C LEU A 89 -6.47 10.73 1.40
N ALA A 90 -7.70 10.74 1.93
CA ALA A 90 -8.88 11.24 1.22
C ALA A 90 -8.74 12.71 0.83
N TYR A 91 -8.20 13.56 1.71
CA TYR A 91 -7.92 14.95 1.43
C TYR A 91 -6.87 15.12 0.32
N ALA A 92 -5.81 14.31 0.32
CA ALA A 92 -4.79 14.34 -0.72
C ALA A 92 -5.34 13.89 -2.09
N VAL A 93 -6.30 12.96 -2.14
CA VAL A 93 -7.06 12.64 -3.36
C VAL A 93 -7.89 13.82 -3.82
N GLY A 94 -8.60 14.49 -2.91
CA GLY A 94 -9.39 15.69 -3.23
C GLY A 94 -8.55 16.87 -3.73
N ARG A 95 -7.25 16.88 -3.43
CA ARG A 95 -6.26 17.84 -3.95
C ARG A 95 -5.54 17.36 -5.21
N GLU A 96 -5.94 16.21 -5.77
CA GLU A 96 -5.33 15.59 -6.96
C GLU A 96 -3.82 15.30 -6.78
N LEU A 97 -3.41 15.04 -5.54
CA LEU A 97 -2.00 14.76 -5.18
C LEU A 97 -1.69 13.25 -5.23
N ILE A 98 -2.74 12.44 -5.22
CA ILE A 98 -2.70 10.99 -5.39
C ILE A 98 -3.90 10.55 -6.26
N PRO A 99 -3.69 9.56 -7.14
CA PRO A 99 -4.78 8.97 -7.92
C PRO A 99 -5.86 8.32 -7.05
N LYS A 100 -7.11 8.41 -7.49
CA LYS A 100 -8.25 7.77 -6.81
C LYS A 100 -8.05 6.26 -6.67
N ASP A 101 -7.54 5.61 -7.71
CA ASP A 101 -7.33 4.16 -7.72
C ASP A 101 -6.23 3.74 -6.73
N PHE A 102 -5.20 4.57 -6.57
CA PHE A 102 -4.16 4.34 -5.56
C PHE A 102 -4.73 4.44 -4.14
N TYR A 103 -5.58 5.43 -3.89
CA TYR A 103 -6.30 5.51 -2.61
C TYR A 103 -7.22 4.31 -2.39
N GLN A 104 -7.92 3.84 -3.42
CA GLN A 104 -8.74 2.63 -3.33
C GLN A 104 -7.90 1.40 -2.96
N LEU A 105 -6.71 1.24 -3.55
CA LEU A 105 -5.77 0.19 -3.16
C LEU A 105 -5.38 0.32 -1.68
N LEU A 106 -4.97 1.50 -1.23
CA LEU A 106 -4.61 1.72 0.18
C LEU A 106 -5.77 1.44 1.13
N ARG A 107 -7.01 1.79 0.76
CA ARG A 107 -8.21 1.45 1.55
C ARG A 107 -8.40 -0.06 1.71
N GLU A 108 -8.16 -0.84 0.66
CA GLU A 108 -8.31 -2.29 0.73
C GLU A 108 -7.18 -2.96 1.51
N VAL A 109 -5.96 -2.43 1.41
CA VAL A 109 -4.77 -2.88 2.17
C VAL A 109 -4.91 -2.57 3.66
N PHE A 110 -5.39 -1.37 4.00
CA PHE A 110 -5.55 -0.90 5.39
C PHE A 110 -6.91 -1.21 6.01
N LYS A 111 -7.67 -2.11 5.38
CA LYS A 111 -8.98 -2.52 5.87
C LYS A 111 -8.83 -3.28 7.21
N PRO A 112 -9.43 -2.81 8.32
CA PRO A 112 -9.23 -3.41 9.65
C PRO A 112 -9.50 -4.91 9.71
N GLU A 113 -10.49 -5.39 8.98
CA GLU A 113 -10.88 -6.80 8.92
C GLU A 113 -9.77 -7.71 8.37
N ARG A 114 -8.82 -7.14 7.60
CA ARG A 114 -7.66 -7.86 7.05
C ARG A 114 -6.37 -7.66 7.85
N LEU A 115 -6.43 -6.82 8.89
CA LEU A 115 -5.30 -6.48 9.75
C LEU A 115 -5.52 -6.89 11.22
N PRO A 116 -5.90 -8.14 11.52
CA PRO A 116 -6.15 -8.54 12.91
C PRO A 116 -4.88 -8.54 13.77
N THR A 117 -3.71 -8.79 13.19
CA THR A 117 -2.44 -8.93 13.94
C THR A 117 -1.36 -7.98 13.46
N ASN A 118 -0.35 -7.79 14.31
CA ASN A 118 0.86 -7.03 13.97
C ASN A 118 1.54 -7.53 12.69
N ALA A 119 1.57 -8.85 12.45
CA ALA A 119 2.10 -9.44 11.22
C ALA A 119 1.39 -8.92 9.96
N ASP A 120 0.08 -8.74 10.03
CA ASP A 120 -0.72 -8.25 8.90
C ASP A 120 -0.38 -6.80 8.58
N PHE A 121 -0.25 -5.96 9.60
CA PHE A 121 0.17 -4.57 9.43
C PHE A 121 1.59 -4.47 8.87
N LEU A 122 2.53 -5.28 9.38
CA LEU A 122 3.90 -5.32 8.85
C LEU A 122 3.90 -5.69 7.37
N ARG A 123 3.12 -6.70 6.96
CA ARG A 123 3.01 -7.08 5.54
C ARG A 123 2.36 -5.99 4.69
N ALA A 124 1.33 -5.33 5.21
CA ALA A 124 0.71 -4.17 4.56
C ALA A 124 1.73 -3.03 4.37
N PHE A 125 2.55 -2.76 5.38
CA PHE A 125 3.61 -1.76 5.31
C PHE A 125 4.67 -2.14 4.28
N GLU A 126 5.17 -3.39 4.29
CA GLU A 126 6.15 -3.90 3.32
C GLU A 126 5.65 -3.72 1.88
N PHE A 127 4.38 -4.04 1.62
CA PHE A 127 3.77 -3.86 0.31
C PHE A 127 3.74 -2.39 -0.13
N VAL A 128 3.33 -1.51 0.77
CA VAL A 128 3.21 -0.06 0.50
C VAL A 128 4.60 0.60 0.38
N GLU A 129 5.60 0.12 1.12
CA GLU A 129 7.01 0.52 0.97
C GLU A 129 7.60 0.07 -0.37
N ALA A 130 7.29 -1.15 -0.82
CA ALA A 130 7.71 -1.64 -2.14
C ALA A 130 7.15 -0.79 -3.28
N ILE A 131 5.88 -0.37 -3.21
CA ILE A 131 5.28 0.54 -4.22
C ILE A 131 6.07 1.84 -4.30
N LEU A 132 6.45 2.42 -3.15
CA LEU A 132 7.27 3.63 -3.14
C LEU A 132 8.67 3.43 -3.70
N ALA A 133 9.30 2.29 -3.37
CA ALA A 133 10.63 1.98 -3.88
C ALA A 133 10.60 1.93 -5.41
N TYR A 134 9.59 1.27 -6.00
CA TYR A 134 9.39 1.24 -7.45
C TYR A 134 8.99 2.60 -8.02
N HIS A 135 8.17 3.38 -7.32
CA HIS A 135 7.83 4.75 -7.73
C HIS A 135 9.09 5.60 -7.84
N LYS A 136 9.96 5.56 -6.83
CA LYS A 136 11.25 6.26 -6.86
C LYS A 136 12.22 5.71 -7.91
N TYR A 137 12.23 4.40 -8.15
CA TYR A 137 13.07 3.78 -9.17
C TYR A 137 12.68 4.19 -10.59
N ARG A 138 11.39 4.40 -10.84
CA ARG A 138 10.85 4.74 -12.17
C ARG A 138 10.61 6.24 -12.40
N SER A 139 10.68 7.06 -11.35
CA SER A 139 10.36 8.50 -11.39
C SER A 139 11.53 9.37 -11.84
#